data_AF-A0A2S2N569-F1
#
_entry.id   AF-A0A2S2N569-F1
#
_cell.length_a   1.000
_cell.length_b   1.000
_cell.length_c   1.000
_cell.angle_alpha   90.00
_cell.angle_beta   90.00
_cell.angle_gamma   90.00
#
_symmetry.space_group_name_H-M   'P 1'
#
loop_
_entity.id
_entity.type
_entity.pdbx_description
1 polymer ?
#
loop_
_entity_poly.entity_id
_entity_poly.type
_entity_poly.pdbx_seq_one_letter_code
_entity_poly.pdbx_strand_id
1 'polypeptide(L)'
;WVTPGGERVLGEGGNGSVVLLANGSLQLRALRPEDAGTYSCWVAGPLLNETLYVELLVHNFTLHGPHDTLNTAYTTLVGCILSVVLVLIYLYLTPCRCCCCRGTEKPPAPRDDSINSSVLSTTPNH
;
A
#
# COMPACT_ATOMS: atom_id res chain seq x y z
N TRP A 1 29.19 25.62 21.63
CA TRP A 1 28.03 24.74 21.50
C TRP A 1 27.66 24.14 22.84
N VAL A 2 26.36 23.96 23.08
CA VAL A 2 25.78 23.32 24.26
C VAL A 2 24.88 22.19 23.76
N THR A 3 25.01 21.01 24.38
CA THR A 3 24.21 19.83 24.08
C THR A 3 22.78 19.98 24.65
N PRO A 4 21.82 19.13 24.24
CA PRO A 4 20.48 19.11 24.81
C PRO A 4 20.47 18.88 26.33
N GLY A 5 21.49 18.18 26.86
CA GLY A 5 21.69 17.97 28.30
C GLY A 5 22.25 19.18 29.06
N GLY A 6 22.53 20.29 28.38
CA GLY A 6 23.09 21.50 28.99
C GLY A 6 24.62 21.49 29.13
N GLU A 7 25.30 20.44 28.65
CA GLU A 7 26.74 20.34 28.72
C GLU A 7 27.41 21.17 27.62
N ARG A 8 28.46 21.90 27.98
CA ARG A 8 29.27 22.66 27.00
C ARG A 8 30.24 21.71 26.32
N VAL A 9 30.26 21.74 24.99
CA VAL A 9 31.22 20.96 24.20
C VAL A 9 32.59 21.62 24.32
N LEU A 10 33.43 21.07 25.19
CA LEU A 10 34.75 21.57 25.54
C LEU A 10 35.82 20.90 24.67
N GLY A 11 36.14 21.54 23.55
CA GLY A 11 37.43 21.33 22.88
C GLY A 11 37.40 20.60 21.55
N GLU A 12 38.33 21.05 20.71
CA GLU A 12 38.67 20.48 19.42
C GLU A 12 39.54 19.23 19.62
N GLY A 13 39.07 18.07 19.16
CA GLY A 13 39.88 16.84 19.12
C GLY A 13 39.61 15.76 20.17
N GLY A 14 38.44 15.75 20.82
CA GLY A 14 38.04 14.62 21.67
C GLY A 14 37.64 13.37 20.85
N ASN A 15 37.97 12.17 21.33
CA ASN A 15 37.47 10.88 20.81
C ASN A 15 35.99 10.62 21.18
N GLY A 16 35.19 11.67 21.33
CA GLY A 16 33.78 11.59 21.66
C GLY A 16 32.90 11.44 20.42
N SER A 17 31.62 11.09 20.62
CA SER A 17 30.61 11.19 19.58
C SER A 17 30.37 12.65 19.16
N VAL A 18 30.59 13.61 20.06
CA VAL A 18 30.38 15.04 19.80
C VAL A 18 31.72 15.77 19.85
N VAL A 19 32.07 16.43 18.74
CA VAL A 19 33.36 17.12 18.57
C VAL A 19 33.13 18.52 18.02
N LEU A 20 33.81 19.51 18.60
CA LEU A 20 33.88 20.86 18.05
C LEU A 20 35.05 20.96 17.07
N LEU A 21 34.84 21.50 15.87
CA LEU A 21 35.92 21.71 14.90
C LEU A 21 36.52 23.12 15.07
N ALA A 22 37.78 23.33 14.65
CA ALA A 22 38.44 24.65 14.62
C ALA A 22 37.61 25.72 13.90
N ASN A 23 36.85 25.32 12.88
CA ASN A 23 35.99 26.21 12.11
C ASN A 23 34.72 26.66 12.88
N GLY A 24 34.53 26.20 14.12
CA GLY A 24 33.37 26.50 14.95
C GLY A 24 32.14 25.62 14.71
N SER A 25 32.21 24.66 13.77
CA SER A 25 31.12 23.71 13.52
C SER A 25 31.08 22.56 14.52
N LEU A 26 29.88 22.07 14.81
CA LEU A 26 29.67 20.90 15.65
C LEU A 26 29.57 19.64 14.78
N GLN A 27 30.43 18.66 15.03
CA GLN A 27 30.38 17.36 14.38
C GLN A 27 29.88 16.32 15.38
N LEU A 28 28.84 15.58 14.97
CA LEU A 28 28.34 14.43 15.69
C LEU A 28 28.65 13.15 14.91
N ARG A 29 29.13 12.13 15.61
CA ARG A 29 29.55 10.82 15.09
C ARG A 29 28.81 9.73 15.86
N ALA A 30 28.47 8.64 15.17
CA ALA A 30 27.75 7.52 15.78
C ALA A 30 26.50 7.96 16.57
N LEU A 31 25.66 8.77 15.91
CA LEU A 31 24.41 9.30 16.47
C LEU A 31 23.52 8.18 17.00
N ARG A 32 23.01 8.38 18.20
CA ARG A 32 22.00 7.53 18.81
C ARG A 32 20.69 8.28 18.98
N PRO A 33 19.55 7.58 19.12
CA PRO A 33 18.26 8.23 19.39
C PRO A 33 18.29 9.11 20.63
N GLU A 34 19.13 8.78 21.61
CA GLU A 34 19.30 9.55 22.85
C GLU A 34 20.02 10.89 22.64
N ASP A 35 20.74 11.06 21.53
CA ASP A 35 21.44 12.30 21.19
C ASP A 35 20.51 13.35 20.55
N ALA A 36 19.26 12.97 20.28
CA ALA A 36 18.24 13.87 19.73
C ALA A 36 17.89 14.99 20.72
N GLY A 37 17.59 16.17 20.18
CA GLY A 37 17.20 17.34 20.96
C GLY A 37 17.77 18.64 20.41
N THR A 38 17.62 19.72 21.19
CA THR A 38 18.01 21.06 20.77
C THR A 38 19.44 21.39 21.21
N TYR A 39 20.31 21.60 20.23
CA TYR A 39 21.66 22.09 20.43
C TYR A 39 21.66 23.61 20.33
N SER A 40 22.48 24.29 21.13
CA SER A 40 22.64 25.74 21.03
C SER A 40 24.07 26.15 20.74
N CYS A 41 24.24 27.09 19.83
CA CYS A 41 25.51 27.76 19.56
C CYS A 41 25.44 29.18 20.13
N TRP A 42 26.31 29.47 21.08
CA TRP A 42 26.44 30.80 21.67
C TRP A 42 27.66 31.49 21.05
N VAL A 43 27.44 32.64 20.43
CA VAL A 43 28.47 33.46 19.80
C VAL A 43 28.43 34.85 20.42
N ALA A 44 29.52 35.25 21.06
CA ALA A 44 29.67 36.59 21.60
C ALA A 44 30.45 37.45 20.62
N GLY A 45 29.82 38.50 20.09
CA GLY A 45 30.46 39.53 19.28
C GLY A 45 30.77 40.78 20.10
N PRO A 46 31.60 41.69 19.57
CA PRO A 46 31.95 42.94 20.25
C PRO A 46 30.76 43.92 20.39
N LEU A 47 29.73 43.78 19.56
CA LEU A 47 28.55 44.65 19.56
C LEU A 47 27.28 43.94 20.04
N LEU A 48 27.14 42.65 19.76
CA LEU A 48 25.95 41.85 20.09
C LEU A 48 26.33 40.41 20.36
N ASN A 49 25.61 39.78 21.29
CA ASN A 49 25.65 38.33 21.51
C ASN A 49 24.49 37.68 20.78
N GLU A 50 24.77 36.66 19.99
CA GLU A 50 23.76 35.90 19.28
C GLU A 50 23.79 34.44 19.74
N THR A 51 22.61 33.84 19.81
CA THR A 51 22.45 32.42 20.14
C THR A 51 21.60 31.75 19.08
N LEU A 52 22.13 30.69 18.47
CA LEU A 52 21.42 29.88 17.49
C LEU A 52 20.98 28.56 18.13
N TYR A 53 19.74 28.16 17.85
CA TYR A 53 19.17 26.89 18.30
C TYR A 53 18.96 25.98 17.10
N VAL A 54 19.42 24.73 17.19
CA VAL A 54 19.35 23.73 16.14
C VAL A 54 18.73 22.47 16.72
N GLU A 55 17.60 22.05 16.17
CA GLU A 55 16.92 20.81 16.58
C GLU A 55 17.48 19.62 15.80
N LEU A 56 17.94 18.59 16.51
CA LEU A 56 18.44 17.34 15.95
C LEU A 56 17.44 16.22 16.19
N LEU A 57 16.96 15.61 15.11
CA LEU A 57 16.10 14.44 15.14
C LEU A 57 16.88 13.21 14.67
N VAL A 58 16.89 12.16 15.48
CA VAL A 58 17.57 10.89 15.15
C VAL A 58 16.53 9.78 15.10
N HIS A 59 16.29 9.23 13.91
CA HIS A 59 15.30 8.17 13.70
C HIS A 59 15.90 6.78 13.94
N ASN A 60 15.20 5.94 14.70
CA ASN A 60 15.54 4.53 14.86
C ASN A 60 14.91 3.70 13.74
N PHE A 61 15.51 3.76 12.55
CA PHE A 61 14.99 3.06 11.36
C PHE A 61 15.06 1.53 11.47
N THR A 62 15.78 1.00 12.46
CA THR A 62 15.89 -0.45 12.71
C THR A 62 14.63 -1.10 13.27
N LEU A 63 13.66 -0.34 13.78
CA LEU A 63 12.38 -0.88 14.28
C LEU A 63 11.29 -1.01 13.22
N HIS A 64 11.34 -0.22 12.14
CA HIS A 64 10.47 -0.41 10.98
C HIS A 64 11.12 -1.42 10.03
N GLY A 65 11.17 -2.67 10.49
CA GLY A 65 11.31 -3.83 9.60
C GLY A 65 10.12 -3.92 8.63
N PRO A 66 10.14 -4.85 7.64
CA PRO A 66 9.33 -4.84 6.42
C PRO A 66 7.81 -5.03 6.58
N HIS A 67 7.17 -4.41 7.57
CA HIS A 67 5.73 -4.45 7.82
C HIS A 67 4.90 -4.01 6.60
N ASP A 68 5.46 -3.16 5.74
CA ASP A 68 4.81 -2.69 4.52
C ASP A 68 4.84 -3.73 3.38
N THR A 69 5.79 -4.66 3.40
CA THR A 69 5.94 -5.69 2.34
C THR A 69 4.95 -6.86 2.49
N LEU A 70 4.46 -7.11 3.69
CA LEU A 70 3.44 -8.13 3.97
C LEU A 70 2.05 -7.74 3.42
N ASN A 71 1.77 -6.45 3.28
CA ASN A 71 0.46 -5.95 2.83
C ASN A 71 0.24 -6.18 1.33
N THR A 72 1.28 -6.11 0.51
CA THR A 72 1.20 -6.37 -0.93
C THR A 72 1.02 -7.87 -1.21
N ALA A 73 1.72 -8.73 -0.48
CA ALA A 73 1.54 -10.18 -0.56
C ALA A 73 0.13 -10.60 -0.08
N TYR A 74 -0.38 -9.98 0.99
CA TYR A 74 -1.73 -10.27 1.50
C TYR A 74 -2.83 -9.85 0.52
N THR A 75 -2.76 -8.63 -0.03
CA THR A 75 -3.76 -8.12 -0.98
C THR A 75 -3.78 -8.92 -2.29
N THR A 76 -2.62 -9.38 -2.77
CA THR A 76 -2.54 -10.29 -3.94
C THR A 76 -3.13 -11.67 -3.64
N LEU A 77 -2.83 -12.26 -2.48
CA LEU A 77 -3.43 -13.54 -2.05
C LEU A 77 -4.95 -13.46 -1.94
N VAL A 78 -5.48 -12.40 -1.32
CA VAL A 78 -6.93 -12.17 -1.23
C VAL A 78 -7.55 -12.03 -2.62
N GLY A 79 -6.90 -11.30 -3.53
CA GLY A 79 -7.33 -11.19 -4.93
C GLY A 79 -7.36 -12.54 -5.65
N CYS A 80 -6.34 -13.38 -5.46
CA CYS A 80 -6.28 -14.74 -6.01
C CYS A 80 -7.39 -15.65 -5.46
N ILE A 81 -7.66 -15.59 -4.15
CA ILE A 81 -8.72 -16.41 -3.52
C ILE A 81 -10.08 -15.98 -4.05
N LEU A 82 -10.35 -14.67 -4.13
CA LEU A 82 -11.61 -14.15 -4.65
C LEU A 82 -11.84 -14.55 -6.12
N SER A 83 -10.81 -14.47 -6.97
CA SER A 83 -10.93 -14.86 -8.38
C SER A 83 -11.22 -16.34 -8.56
N VAL A 84 -10.53 -17.22 -7.82
CA VAL A 84 -10.79 -18.67 -7.84
C VAL A 84 -12.21 -18.97 -7.36
N VAL A 85 -12.65 -18.36 -6.25
CA VAL A 85 -14.02 -18.54 -5.73
C VAL A 85 -15.08 -18.12 -6.76
N LEU A 86 -14.90 -16.97 -7.44
CA LEU A 86 -15.81 -16.53 -8.50
C LEU A 86 -15.85 -17.49 -9.68
N VAL A 87 -14.70 -18.04 -10.10
CA VAL A 87 -14.63 -19.05 -11.15
C VAL A 87 -15.36 -20.33 -10.74
N LEU A 88 -15.16 -20.80 -9.50
CA LEU A 88 -15.87 -21.97 -8.98
C LEU A 88 -17.39 -21.70 -8.91
N ILE A 89 -17.82 -20.53 -8.42
CA ILE A 89 -19.23 -20.12 -8.44
C ILE A 89 -19.78 -20.13 -9.88
N TYR A 90 -19.04 -19.60 -10.85
CA TYR A 90 -19.47 -19.64 -12.25
C TYR A 90 -19.60 -21.08 -12.76
N LEU A 91 -18.61 -21.94 -12.51
CA LEU A 91 -18.59 -23.31 -13.02
C LEU A 91 -19.58 -24.24 -12.30
N TYR A 92 -19.84 -24.04 -11.01
CA TYR A 92 -20.69 -24.92 -10.20
C TYR A 92 -22.11 -24.37 -9.98
N LEU A 93 -22.26 -23.04 -9.88
CA LEU A 93 -23.56 -22.38 -9.73
C LEU A 93 -24.11 -21.82 -11.06
N THR A 94 -23.29 -21.80 -12.12
CA THR A 94 -23.72 -21.39 -13.48
C THR A 94 -23.47 -22.48 -14.55
N PRO A 95 -23.99 -23.71 -14.34
CA PRO A 95 -24.46 -24.52 -15.46
C PRO A 95 -25.93 -24.95 -15.31
N CYS A 96 -26.72 -24.23 -14.49
CA CYS A 96 -28.14 -24.55 -14.25
C CYS A 96 -29.11 -23.39 -14.53
N ARG A 97 -28.80 -22.51 -15.49
CA ARG A 97 -29.79 -21.55 -16.05
C ARG A 97 -30.24 -21.90 -17.47
N CYS A 98 -30.29 -23.19 -17.80
CA CYS A 98 -31.20 -23.69 -18.84
C CYS A 98 -32.59 -23.93 -18.24
N CYS A 99 -33.32 -22.85 -17.96
CA CYS A 99 -34.78 -22.91 -17.84
C CYS A 99 -35.46 -23.21 -19.20
N CYS A 100 -34.69 -23.36 -20.28
CA CYS A 100 -35.18 -23.51 -21.65
C CYS A 100 -35.02 -24.93 -22.25
N CYS A 101 -34.70 -25.96 -21.44
CA CYS A 101 -34.57 -27.35 -21.92
C CYS A 101 -35.68 -28.27 -21.39
N ARG A 102 -36.96 -27.92 -21.55
CA ARG A 102 -38.07 -28.91 -21.56
C ARG A 102 -38.22 -29.45 -22.99
N GLY A 103 -37.43 -30.46 -23.37
CA GLY A 103 -37.76 -31.37 -24.48
C GLY A 103 -38.45 -32.61 -23.88
N THR A 104 -39.76 -32.80 -24.06
CA THR A 104 -40.41 -33.64 -25.09
C THR A 104 -40.03 -35.12 -25.02
N GLU A 105 -40.92 -35.98 -24.47
CA GLU A 105 -41.33 -37.28 -25.07
C GLU A 105 -42.33 -38.05 -24.18
N LYS A 106 -43.54 -38.29 -24.71
CA LYS A 106 -44.45 -39.37 -24.30
C LYS A 106 -45.10 -39.92 -25.57
N PRO A 107 -44.85 -41.18 -25.99
CA PRO A 107 -45.59 -41.85 -27.07
C PRO A 107 -46.60 -42.88 -26.52
N PRO A 108 -47.48 -43.52 -27.32
CA PRO A 108 -48.33 -43.02 -28.43
C PRO A 108 -49.82 -43.49 -28.37
N ALA A 109 -50.64 -43.05 -29.36
CA ALA A 109 -51.93 -43.58 -29.91
C ALA A 109 -53.28 -42.97 -29.42
N PRO A 110 -54.39 -42.97 -30.24
CA PRO A 110 -54.53 -43.21 -31.69
C PRO A 110 -55.31 -42.08 -32.46
N ARG A 111 -55.18 -42.08 -33.81
CA ARG A 111 -56.20 -41.81 -34.88
C ARG A 111 -57.24 -40.67 -34.67
N ASP A 112 -57.42 -39.70 -35.58
CA ASP A 112 -57.79 -39.82 -37.00
C ASP A 112 -57.67 -38.43 -37.71
N ASP A 113 -57.40 -38.47 -39.02
CA ASP A 113 -57.98 -37.68 -40.14
C ASP A 113 -58.20 -36.15 -39.96
N SER A 114 -57.88 -35.22 -40.86
CA SER A 114 -57.48 -35.22 -42.26
C SER A 114 -57.35 -33.72 -42.64
N ILE A 115 -56.36 -33.42 -43.49
CA ILE A 115 -56.34 -32.39 -44.56
C ILE A 115 -57.27 -31.17 -44.38
N ASN A 116 -56.70 -29.97 -44.23
CA ASN A 116 -57.07 -28.83 -45.10
C ASN A 116 -56.05 -27.68 -45.08
N SER A 117 -55.60 -27.39 -46.30
CA SER A 117 -54.68 -26.35 -46.76
C SER A 117 -55.25 -24.94 -46.67
N SER A 118 -54.40 -23.95 -46.42
CA SER A 118 -54.21 -22.81 -47.35
C SER A 118 -53.08 -21.91 -46.87
N VAL A 119 -52.06 -21.81 -47.72
CA VAL A 119 -51.04 -20.76 -47.71
C VAL A 119 -51.56 -19.68 -48.65
N LEU A 120 -51.66 -18.43 -48.22
CA LEU A 120 -51.85 -17.31 -49.15
C LEU A 120 -50.73 -16.29 -48.96
N SER A 121 -49.91 -16.23 -50.01
CA SER A 121 -48.81 -15.31 -50.26
C SER A 121 -49.28 -13.88 -50.48
N THR A 122 -48.50 -12.91 -50.01
CA THR A 122 -48.39 -11.59 -50.65
C THR A 122 -46.92 -11.28 -50.91
N THR A 123 -46.68 -10.72 -52.10
CA THR A 123 -45.49 -10.73 -52.97
C THR A 123 -44.29 -9.87 -52.54
N PRO A 124 -43.10 -10.09 -53.17
CA PRO A 124 -41.83 -9.45 -52.81
C PRO A 124 -41.58 -8.10 -53.51
N ASN A 125 -40.58 -7.38 -52.99
CA ASN A 125 -40.09 -6.07 -53.44
C ASN A 125 -39.67 -6.01 -54.92
N HIS A 126 -40.05 -4.92 -55.60
CA HIS A 126 -39.20 -4.16 -56.52
C HIS A 126 -39.68 -2.69 -56.54
#